data_AF-A0A3S3NKF5-F1
#
_entry.id   AF-A0A3S3NKF5-F1
#
_cell.length_a   1.000
_cell.length_b   1.000
_cell.length_c   1.000
_cell.angle_alpha   90.00
_cell.angle_beta   90.00
_cell.angle_gamma   90.00
#
_symmetry.space_group_name_H-M   'P 1'
#
loop_
_entity.id
_entity.type
_entity.pdbx_description
1 polymer ?
#
loop_
_entity_poly.entity_id
_entity_poly.type
_entity_poly.pdbx_seq_one_letter_code
_entity_poly.pdbx_strand_id
1 'polypeptide(L)'
;MWNGVLTPSFGAQPTAAKNPQKPEEVKWKEVRPLKLRNTVTMRGTQDSNVVCISEMMNLFQCLEGNEFVEDNCVKETEAFRNCYQSYLNLKRSRRMMADPKEPVPGSKKFTKDQLNTLLQRYPQTYPKDK
;
A
#
# COMPACT_ATOMS: atom_id res chain seq x y z
N MET A 1 2.58 6.79 30.75
CA MET A 1 1.39 6.63 29.88
C MET A 1 1.76 5.80 28.66
N TRP A 2 1.61 4.48 28.74
CA TRP A 2 1.58 3.59 27.58
C TRP A 2 0.35 2.72 27.79
N ASN A 3 -0.70 3.03 27.04
CA ASN A 3 -1.96 2.30 27.11
C ASN A 3 -1.75 0.93 26.45
N GLY A 4 -1.96 -0.12 27.24
CA GLY A 4 -1.83 -1.51 26.81
C GLY A 4 -2.69 -1.77 25.58
N VAL A 5 -2.08 -2.37 24.56
CA VAL A 5 -2.79 -2.90 23.40
C VAL A 5 -3.62 -4.08 23.89
N LEU A 6 -4.95 -3.94 23.86
CA LEU A 6 -5.89 -5.04 24.05
C LEU A 6 -5.65 -6.05 22.92
N THR A 7 -4.87 -7.10 23.18
CA THR A 7 -4.92 -8.31 22.36
C THR A 7 -6.26 -8.99 22.62
N PRO A 8 -7.10 -9.25 21.61
CA PRO A 8 -8.31 -10.03 21.82
C PRO A 8 -7.92 -11.41 22.33
N SER A 9 -8.46 -11.82 23.48
CA SER A 9 -8.31 -13.18 23.97
C SER A 9 -9.04 -14.13 23.02
N PHE A 10 -8.33 -15.05 22.37
CA PHE A 10 -8.91 -16.11 21.52
C PHE A 10 -9.69 -17.19 22.32
N GLY A 11 -10.11 -16.88 23.54
CA GLY A 11 -10.98 -17.71 24.35
C GLY A 11 -12.43 -17.30 24.14
N ALA A 12 -13.22 -18.25 23.64
CA ALA A 12 -14.68 -18.29 23.65
C ALA A 12 -15.36 -17.50 22.51
N GLN A 13 -15.98 -18.20 21.56
CA GLN A 13 -16.89 -17.55 20.62
C GLN A 13 -18.36 -17.92 20.91
N PRO A 14 -19.32 -17.06 20.58
CA PRO A 14 -20.72 -17.37 20.80
C PRO A 14 -21.55 -17.53 19.48
N THR A 15 -22.55 -18.45 19.39
CA THR A 15 -23.77 -18.32 18.49
C THR A 15 -24.96 -19.13 19.00
N ALA A 16 -26.12 -18.48 19.17
CA ALA A 16 -27.41 -19.06 18.75
C ALA A 16 -28.42 -17.95 18.44
N ALA A 17 -29.18 -18.11 17.37
CA ALA A 17 -29.99 -17.07 16.75
C ALA A 17 -31.13 -16.56 17.68
N LYS A 18 -31.06 -15.26 18.01
CA LYS A 18 -31.97 -14.50 18.89
C LYS A 18 -31.98 -14.90 20.38
N ASN A 19 -30.84 -15.36 20.86
CA ASN A 19 -30.40 -15.20 22.25
C ASN A 19 -28.99 -14.58 22.23
N PRO A 20 -28.52 -13.87 23.27
CA PRO A 20 -27.11 -13.57 23.39
C PRO A 20 -26.38 -14.90 23.25
N GLN A 21 -25.57 -14.93 22.21
CA GLN A 21 -24.88 -16.10 21.77
C GLN A 21 -24.07 -16.66 22.98
N LYS A 22 -24.11 -17.96 23.28
CA LYS A 22 -23.35 -18.52 24.41
C LYS A 22 -21.87 -18.68 24.03
N PRO A 23 -20.91 -18.00 24.68
CA PRO A 23 -19.48 -17.98 24.30
C PRO A 23 -18.76 -19.34 24.30
N GLU A 24 -19.39 -20.40 24.78
CA GLU A 24 -18.85 -21.76 24.73
C GLU A 24 -19.14 -22.48 23.39
N GLU A 25 -20.14 -22.04 22.62
CA GLU A 25 -20.70 -22.81 21.49
C GLU A 25 -20.17 -22.43 20.11
N VAL A 26 -19.57 -21.26 19.94
CA VAL A 26 -18.89 -20.92 18.68
C VAL A 26 -17.42 -21.14 18.94
N LYS A 27 -16.87 -22.10 18.20
CA LYS A 27 -15.46 -22.46 18.23
C LYS A 27 -14.82 -21.99 16.94
N TRP A 28 -13.81 -21.13 17.05
CA TRP A 28 -13.29 -20.38 15.91
C TRP A 28 -12.69 -21.39 14.96
N LYS A 29 -13.27 -21.49 13.76
CA LYS A 29 -12.76 -22.37 12.72
C LYS A 29 -11.71 -21.61 11.93
N GLU A 30 -10.45 -21.95 12.20
CA GLU A 30 -9.31 -21.38 11.50
C GLU A 30 -9.27 -21.84 10.04
N VAL A 31 -9.51 -20.91 9.09
CA VAL A 31 -9.31 -21.18 7.65
C VAL A 31 -7.83 -21.32 7.31
N ARG A 32 -6.98 -20.66 8.09
CA ARG A 32 -5.52 -20.77 8.02
C ARG A 32 -5.01 -20.94 9.45
N PRO A 33 -3.97 -21.77 9.65
CA PRO A 33 -3.40 -21.97 10.97
C PRO A 33 -2.94 -20.62 11.53
N LEU A 34 -3.22 -20.37 12.81
CA LEU A 34 -2.75 -19.20 13.57
C LEU A 34 -1.24 -19.25 13.82
N LYS A 35 -0.47 -19.35 12.74
CA LYS A 35 0.99 -19.25 12.74
C LYS A 35 1.42 -18.14 11.81
N LEU A 36 2.41 -17.38 12.27
CA LEU A 36 3.00 -16.33 11.48
C LEU A 36 3.82 -16.96 10.34
N ARG A 37 3.87 -16.26 9.20
CA ARG A 37 4.67 -16.68 8.03
C ARG A 37 6.01 -15.95 8.08
N ASN A 38 7.04 -16.57 7.51
CA ASN A 38 8.36 -15.94 7.34
C ASN A 38 8.41 -14.91 6.20
N THR A 39 7.24 -14.52 5.67
CA THR A 39 7.12 -13.57 4.55
C THR A 39 5.91 -12.67 4.74
N VAL A 40 6.07 -11.39 4.47
CA VAL A 40 4.99 -10.41 4.35
C VAL A 40 4.68 -10.14 2.88
N THR A 41 3.39 -10.09 2.57
CA THR A 41 2.88 -9.66 1.27
C THR A 41 2.37 -8.24 1.39
N MET A 42 2.89 -7.34 0.57
CA MET A 42 2.30 -6.01 0.42
C MET A 42 1.13 -6.11 -0.55
N ARG A 43 -0.04 -5.65 -0.13
CA ARG A 43 -1.15 -5.43 -1.05
C ARG A 43 -0.82 -4.15 -1.83
N GLY A 44 -0.54 -4.28 -3.12
CA GLY A 44 -0.34 -3.12 -3.98
C GLY A 44 -1.68 -2.40 -4.17
N THR A 45 -1.79 -1.17 -3.71
CA THR A 45 -2.85 -0.27 -4.16
C THR A 45 -2.33 0.36 -5.44
N GLN A 46 -2.79 -0.12 -6.59
CA GLN A 46 -2.53 0.57 -7.85
C GLN A 46 -3.53 1.71 -7.95
N ASP A 47 -3.13 2.89 -7.49
CA ASP A 47 -3.93 4.09 -7.72
C ASP A 47 -3.84 4.43 -9.21
N SER A 48 -4.89 4.13 -9.96
CA SER A 48 -5.01 4.41 -11.40
C SER A 48 -5.30 5.89 -11.69
N ASN A 49 -4.80 6.78 -10.84
CA ASN A 49 -5.06 8.21 -10.98
C ASN A 49 -4.34 8.73 -12.22
N VAL A 50 -5.12 9.30 -13.14
CA VAL A 50 -4.60 10.03 -14.30
C VAL A 50 -3.93 11.31 -13.80
N VAL A 51 -2.73 11.60 -14.30
CA VAL A 51 -1.89 12.70 -13.83
C VAL A 51 -1.93 13.85 -14.83
N CYS A 52 -1.80 15.09 -14.36
CA CYS A 52 -1.77 16.31 -15.19
C CYS A 52 -3.07 16.65 -15.92
N ILE A 53 -4.24 16.27 -15.37
CA ILE A 53 -5.54 16.59 -15.98
C ILE A 53 -5.74 18.11 -16.10
N SER A 54 -5.37 18.89 -15.08
CA SER A 54 -5.54 20.36 -15.09
C SER A 54 -4.85 21.01 -16.29
N GLU A 55 -3.58 20.68 -16.50
CA GLU A 55 -2.77 21.25 -17.57
C GLU A 55 -3.24 20.78 -18.94
N MET A 56 -3.74 19.55 -19.02
CA MET A 56 -4.33 19.01 -20.25
C MET A 56 -5.60 19.78 -20.65
N MET A 57 -6.46 20.11 -19.69
CA MET A 57 -7.68 20.89 -19.96
C MET A 57 -7.36 22.32 -20.40
N ASN A 58 -6.38 22.97 -19.77
CA ASN A 58 -5.95 24.32 -20.15
C ASN A 58 -5.35 24.35 -21.57
N LEU A 59 -4.59 23.33 -21.94
CA LEU A 59 -4.05 23.17 -23.29
C LEU A 59 -5.17 23.02 -24.32
N PHE A 60 -6.17 22.18 -24.04
CA PHE A 60 -7.31 22.01 -24.95
C PHE A 60 -8.13 23.29 -25.11
N GLN A 61 -8.32 24.06 -24.04
CA GLN A 61 -9.00 25.34 -24.12
C GLN A 61 -8.26 26.34 -25.03
N CYS A 62 -6.92 26.37 -24.97
CA CYS A 62 -6.13 27.23 -25.83
C CYS A 62 -6.19 26.78 -27.30
N LEU A 63 -6.12 25.47 -27.55
CA LEU A 63 -6.17 24.90 -28.90
C LEU A 63 -7.53 25.15 -29.56
N GLU A 64 -8.63 25.02 -28.82
CA GLU A 64 -9.98 25.31 -29.32
C GLU A 64 -10.14 26.77 -29.77
N GLY A 65 -9.54 27.72 -29.03
CA GLY A 65 -9.59 29.14 -29.38
C GLY A 65 -8.71 29.56 -30.56
N ASN A 66 -7.76 28.71 -30.99
CA ASN A 66 -6.74 29.03 -31.98
C ASN A 66 -6.70 28.04 -33.15
N GLU A 67 -7.81 27.35 -33.44
CA GLU A 67 -7.92 26.37 -34.53
C GLU A 67 -6.83 25.28 -34.50
N PHE A 68 -6.38 24.90 -33.31
CA PHE A 68 -5.34 23.89 -33.06
C PHE A 68 -3.93 24.26 -33.55
N VAL A 69 -3.61 25.54 -33.69
CA VAL A 69 -2.22 25.98 -33.96
C VAL A 69 -1.38 25.89 -32.67
N GLU A 70 -0.49 24.90 -32.60
CA GLU A 70 0.38 24.64 -31.44
C GLU A 70 1.28 25.83 -31.07
N ASP A 71 1.74 26.59 -32.07
CA ASP A 71 2.65 27.73 -31.90
C ASP A 71 2.02 28.89 -31.11
N ASN A 72 0.68 28.95 -31.04
CA ASN A 72 -0.02 29.98 -30.26
C ASN A 72 -0.17 29.59 -28.78
N CYS A 73 0.00 28.31 -28.44
CA CYS A 73 -0.26 27.73 -27.12
C CYS A 73 1.03 27.21 -26.44
N VAL A 74 2.15 27.92 -26.64
CA VAL A 74 3.47 27.50 -26.11
C VAL A 74 3.45 27.43 -24.58
N LYS A 75 2.77 28.36 -23.89
CA LYS A 75 2.74 28.44 -22.43
C LYS A 75 2.07 27.22 -21.80
N GLU A 76 0.93 26.84 -22.35
CA GLU A 76 0.10 25.72 -21.91
C GLU A 76 0.80 24.39 -22.23
N THR A 77 1.49 24.33 -23.37
CA THR A 77 2.28 23.17 -23.78
C THR A 77 3.49 22.94 -22.88
N GLU A 78 4.20 24.01 -22.50
CA GLU A 78 5.31 23.94 -21.55
C GLU A 78 4.84 23.54 -20.15
N ALA A 79 3.72 24.10 -19.67
CA ALA A 79 3.13 23.74 -18.39
C ALA A 79 2.77 22.23 -18.33
N PHE A 80 2.14 21.71 -19.39
CA PHE A 80 1.83 20.27 -19.49
C PHE A 80 3.10 19.40 -19.48
N ARG A 81 4.12 19.77 -20.26
CA ARG A 81 5.40 19.04 -20.29
C ARG A 81 6.09 19.03 -18.92
N ASN A 82 6.08 20.17 -18.22
CA ASN A 82 6.69 20.28 -16.90
C ASN A 82 5.98 19.42 -15.85
N CYS A 83 4.65 19.37 -15.87
CA CYS A 83 3.87 18.48 -15.02
C CYS A 83 4.23 17.01 -15.29
N TYR A 84 4.30 16.62 -16.57
CA TYR A 84 4.61 15.26 -16.96
C TYR A 84 6.03 14.83 -16.54
N GLN A 85 7.03 15.69 -16.75
CA GLN A 85 8.40 15.42 -16.32
C GLN A 85 8.52 15.28 -14.79
N SER A 86 7.83 16.15 -14.05
CA SER A 86 7.77 16.09 -12.58
C SER A 86 7.19 14.76 -12.11
N TYR A 87 6.11 14.29 -12.76
CA TYR A 87 5.53 12.99 -12.46
C TYR A 87 6.49 11.83 -12.75
N LEU A 88 7.20 11.84 -13.89
CA LEU A 88 8.18 10.82 -14.21
C LEU A 88 9.31 10.76 -13.17
N ASN A 89 9.79 11.92 -12.72
CA ASN A 89 10.82 12.01 -11.68
C ASN A 89 10.32 11.48 -10.34
N LEU A 90 9.08 11.83 -9.94
CA LEU A 90 8.46 11.29 -8.73
C LEU A 90 8.23 9.78 -8.80
N LYS A 91 7.81 9.27 -9.97
CA LYS A 91 7.65 7.82 -10.20
C LYS A 91 8.99 7.10 -10.10
N ARG A 92 10.06 7.69 -10.63
CA ARG A 92 11.42 7.15 -10.53
C ARG A 92 11.91 7.15 -9.08
N SER A 93 11.73 8.25 -8.34
CA SER A 93 12.17 8.32 -6.94
C SER A 93 11.42 7.33 -6.04
N ARG A 94 10.11 7.15 -6.24
CA ARG A 94 9.33 6.13 -5.51
C ARG A 94 9.83 4.70 -5.78
N ARG A 95 10.23 4.39 -7.02
CA ARG A 95 10.84 3.09 -7.36
C ARG A 95 12.18 2.92 -6.64
N MET A 96 13.06 3.92 -6.74
CA MET A 96 14.36 3.90 -6.06
C MET A 96 14.24 3.74 -4.53
N MET A 97 13.23 4.34 -3.90
CA MET A 97 12.98 4.15 -2.47
C MET A 97 12.44 2.76 -2.11
N ALA A 98 11.85 2.04 -3.06
CA ALA A 98 11.37 0.68 -2.87
C ALA A 98 12.47 -0.38 -3.12
N ASP A 99 13.52 -0.02 -3.86
CA ASP A 99 14.61 -0.93 -4.25
C ASP A 99 15.56 -1.42 -3.13
N PRO A 100 15.86 -0.68 -2.03
CA PRO A 100 16.85 -1.16 -1.07
C PRO A 100 16.35 -2.44 -0.37
N LYS A 101 17.07 -3.55 -0.57
CA LYS A 101 16.79 -4.85 0.06
C LYS A 101 17.29 -4.93 1.49
N GLU A 102 18.29 -4.13 1.81
CA GLU A 102 18.93 -4.09 3.11
C GLU A 102 18.09 -3.25 4.10
N PRO A 103 17.79 -3.79 5.28
CA PRO A 103 17.13 -3.04 6.33
C PRO A 103 18.01 -1.89 6.80
N VAL A 104 17.50 -0.66 6.77
CA VAL A 104 18.19 0.51 7.32
C VAL A 104 18.09 0.48 8.86
N PRO A 105 19.21 0.50 9.60
CA PRO A 105 19.16 0.51 11.07
C PRO A 105 18.44 1.75 11.61
N GLY A 106 17.56 1.56 12.59
CA GLY A 106 16.89 2.67 13.30
C GLY A 106 15.66 3.28 12.61
N SER A 107 15.28 2.82 11.41
CA SER A 107 14.01 3.24 10.79
C SER A 107 12.82 2.52 11.44
N LYS A 108 11.71 3.24 11.63
CA LYS A 108 10.43 2.65 12.11
C LYS A 108 9.55 2.12 10.98
N LYS A 109 9.89 2.44 9.72
CA LYS A 109 9.15 2.07 8.52
C LYS A 109 10.10 1.32 7.58
N PHE A 110 9.67 0.13 7.15
CA PHE A 110 10.42 -0.74 6.26
C PHE A 110 9.59 -1.10 5.04
N THR A 111 10.24 -1.25 3.89
CA THR A 111 9.62 -1.81 2.69
C THR A 111 9.41 -3.32 2.85
N LYS A 112 8.47 -3.91 2.08
CA LYS A 112 8.19 -5.36 2.09
C LYS A 112 9.46 -6.19 1.96
N ASP A 113 10.36 -5.79 1.07
CA ASP A 113 11.56 -6.55 0.76
C ASP A 113 12.58 -6.48 1.90
N GLN A 114 12.72 -5.32 2.55
CA GLN A 114 13.54 -5.17 3.76
C GLN A 114 13.03 -6.05 4.91
N LEU A 115 11.70 -6.07 5.13
CA LEU A 115 11.09 -6.93 6.15
C LEU A 115 11.28 -8.41 5.81
N ASN A 116 11.11 -8.80 4.55
CA ASN A 116 11.32 -10.18 4.12
C ASN A 116 12.78 -10.62 4.29
N THR A 117 13.75 -9.77 3.98
CA THR A 117 15.17 -10.02 4.26
C THR A 117 15.40 -10.27 5.75
N LEU A 118 14.77 -9.48 6.62
CA LEU A 118 14.89 -9.64 8.07
C LEU A 118 14.24 -10.95 8.57
N LEU A 119 13.03 -11.25 8.11
CA LEU A 119 12.29 -12.47 8.47
C LEU A 119 12.97 -13.74 7.95
N GLN A 120 13.69 -13.66 6.82
CA GLN A 120 14.51 -14.76 6.33
C GLN A 120 15.73 -15.04 7.22
N ARG A 121 16.34 -14.01 7.80
CA ARG A 121 17.46 -14.17 8.75
C ARG A 121 17.00 -14.79 10.06
N TYR A 122 15.78 -14.47 10.50
CA TYR A 122 15.21 -14.94 11.77
C TYR A 122 13.86 -15.63 11.53
N PRO A 123 13.87 -16.86 10.97
CA PRO A 123 12.64 -17.59 10.68
C PRO A 123 11.97 -18.07 11.97
N GLN A 124 10.64 -18.11 11.97
CA GLN A 124 9.89 -18.72 13.05
C GLN A 124 9.84 -20.25 12.86
N THR A 125 10.32 -20.95 13.86
CA THR A 125 10.26 -22.41 13.93
C THR A 125 9.06 -22.82 14.78
N TYR A 126 7.99 -23.25 14.12
CA TYR A 126 6.85 -23.87 14.80
C TYR A 126 7.02 -25.39 14.83
N PRO A 127 6.66 -26.07 15.93
CA PRO A 127 6.58 -27.53 15.93
C PRO A 127 5.62 -27.97 14.82
N LYS A 128 5.98 -29.03 14.08
CA LYS A 128 5.12 -29.55 13.04
C LYS A 128 3.89 -30.18 13.68
N ASP A 129 2.72 -29.68 13.29
CA ASP A 129 1.42 -30.25 13.61
C ASP A 129 1.44 -31.74 13.17
N LYS A 130 1.23 -32.67 14.11
CA LYS A 130 1.29 -34.13 13.89
C LYS A 130 0.08 -34.63 13.09
#